data_AF-A0A960SCX7-F1
#
_entry.id   AF-A0A960SCX7-F1
#
_cell.length_a   1.000
_cell.length_b   1.000
_cell.length_c   1.000
_cell.angle_alpha   90.00
_cell.angle_beta   90.00
_cell.angle_gamma   90.00
#
_symmetry.space_group_name_H-M   'P 1'
#
loop_
_entity.id
_entity.type
_entity.pdbx_description
1 polymer ?
#
loop_
_entity_poly.entity_id
_entity_poly.type
_entity_poly.pdbx_seq_one_letter_code
_entity_poly.pdbx_strand_id
1 'polypeptide(L)'
;MITNRREFLKSVTAAGAATYLANHQPLAAQSLSKMDVFNQLPDIPWGAVYFRKSNPDYEHWEGDYRQAVKDGMNTFRHWFMWSAIEVAPGKYDWADYDAQFELAAKHGIKTVIGEMLGTAPLWAFRKWPHARVASSDDTPHYPHYTPASAVGGWPGLCLDNDEVKDQAEKFLIAMVRRYKDHPGMGAY
;
A
#
# COMPACT_ATOMS: atom_id res chain seq x y z
N MET A 1 -55.11 19.48 -24.99
CA MET A 1 -54.83 18.06 -24.67
C MET A 1 -54.35 17.42 -25.97
N ILE A 2 -53.03 17.24 -26.11
CA ILE A 2 -52.37 16.77 -27.34
C ILE A 2 -52.09 15.28 -27.18
N THR A 3 -52.68 14.46 -28.05
CA THR A 3 -52.77 13.01 -27.88
C THR A 3 -52.01 12.28 -29.00
N ASN A 4 -50.70 12.54 -29.20
CA ASN A 4 -49.87 11.64 -30.02
C ASN A 4 -48.36 11.78 -29.78
N ARG A 5 -47.70 10.67 -29.42
CA ARG A 5 -46.25 10.51 -29.21
C ARG A 5 -45.40 10.86 -30.44
N ARG A 6 -45.91 10.68 -31.66
CA ARG A 6 -45.16 10.97 -32.90
C ARG A 6 -44.88 12.46 -33.10
N GLU A 7 -45.83 13.31 -32.73
CA GLU A 7 -45.68 14.76 -32.89
C GLU A 7 -44.76 15.34 -31.82
N PHE A 8 -44.76 14.77 -30.61
CA PHE A 8 -43.79 15.09 -29.56
C PHE A 8 -42.35 14.73 -29.97
N LEU A 9 -42.13 13.58 -30.60
CA LEU A 9 -40.78 13.18 -31.03
C LEU A 9 -40.22 14.06 -32.16
N LYS A 10 -41.08 14.55 -33.07
CA LYS A 10 -40.65 15.47 -34.14
C LYS A 10 -40.25 16.84 -33.60
N SER A 11 -40.97 17.39 -32.61
CA SER A 11 -40.64 18.70 -32.04
C SER A 11 -39.34 18.70 -31.24
N VAL A 12 -39.06 17.61 -30.50
CA VAL A 12 -37.83 17.46 -29.71
C VAL A 12 -36.59 17.31 -30.61
N THR A 13 -36.72 16.62 -31.74
CA THR A 13 -35.60 16.40 -32.68
C THR A 13 -35.20 17.69 -33.41
N ALA A 14 -36.18 18.51 -33.80
CA ALA A 14 -35.93 19.81 -34.46
C ALA A 14 -35.31 20.85 -33.50
N ALA A 15 -35.73 20.85 -32.23
CA ALA A 15 -35.15 21.74 -31.21
C ALA A 15 -33.70 21.36 -30.87
N GLY A 16 -33.40 20.06 -30.74
CA GLY A 16 -32.05 19.58 -30.40
C GLY A 16 -31.00 19.85 -31.49
N ALA A 17 -31.37 19.71 -32.77
CA ALA A 17 -30.46 19.98 -33.88
C ALA A 17 -30.14 21.47 -34.05
N ALA A 18 -31.11 22.36 -33.80
CA ALA A 18 -30.91 23.80 -33.87
C ALA A 18 -29.99 24.31 -32.75
N THR A 19 -30.08 23.76 -31.53
CA THR A 19 -29.18 24.12 -30.43
C THR A 19 -27.76 23.58 -30.64
N TYR A 20 -27.62 22.39 -31.23
CA TYR A 20 -26.32 21.80 -31.53
C TYR A 20 -25.55 22.60 -32.60
N LEU A 21 -26.24 23.06 -33.65
CA LEU A 21 -25.60 23.84 -34.72
C LEU A 21 -25.37 25.31 -34.35
N ALA A 22 -26.19 25.90 -33.48
CA ALA A 22 -26.02 27.29 -33.04
C ALA A 22 -24.86 27.48 -32.04
N ASN A 23 -24.44 26.42 -31.34
CA ASN A 23 -23.42 26.49 -30.28
C ASN A 23 -22.06 25.89 -30.66
N HIS A 24 -21.83 25.51 -31.92
CA HIS A 24 -20.50 25.16 -32.41
C HIS A 24 -19.64 26.40 -32.63
N GLN A 25 -19.19 27.01 -31.54
CA GLN A 25 -17.85 27.59 -31.54
C GLN A 25 -16.86 26.43 -31.64
N PRO A 26 -15.78 26.55 -32.44
CA PRO A 26 -14.74 25.54 -32.41
C PRO A 26 -14.23 25.42 -30.97
N LEU A 27 -14.22 24.20 -30.44
CA LEU A 27 -13.53 23.79 -29.20
C LEU A 27 -12.00 23.90 -29.40
N ALA A 28 -11.54 25.04 -29.90
CA ALA A 28 -10.14 25.40 -29.95
C ALA A 28 -9.83 26.15 -28.65
N ALA A 29 -9.14 25.45 -27.75
CA ALA A 29 -8.27 26.06 -26.75
C ALA A 29 -8.92 27.15 -25.87
N GLN A 30 -10.07 26.88 -25.24
CA GLN A 30 -10.36 27.52 -23.96
C GLN A 30 -9.42 26.90 -22.92
N SER A 31 -8.23 27.51 -22.86
CA SER A 31 -7.22 27.46 -21.81
C SER A 31 -7.67 26.71 -20.56
N LEU A 32 -6.93 25.65 -20.23
CA LEU A 32 -6.96 24.91 -18.96
C LEU A 32 -6.60 25.78 -17.73
N SER A 33 -6.71 27.11 -17.82
CA SER A 33 -6.54 28.05 -16.70
C SER A 33 -7.66 27.98 -15.65
N LYS A 34 -8.50 26.94 -15.67
CA LYS A 34 -9.45 26.58 -14.60
C LYS A 34 -8.97 25.38 -13.75
N MET A 35 -7.68 25.04 -13.80
CA MET A 35 -7.08 23.99 -12.94
C MET A 35 -6.67 24.47 -11.54
N ASP A 36 -6.88 25.74 -11.18
CA ASP A 36 -6.45 26.27 -9.87
C ASP A 36 -7.26 25.73 -8.69
N VAL A 37 -8.51 25.32 -8.88
CA VAL A 37 -9.34 24.78 -7.78
C VAL A 37 -8.83 23.40 -7.33
N PHE A 38 -8.29 22.60 -8.26
CA PHE A 38 -7.74 21.28 -7.94
C PHE A 38 -6.36 21.38 -7.28
N ASN A 39 -5.55 22.40 -7.60
CA ASN A 39 -4.28 22.67 -6.94
C ASN A 39 -4.42 23.18 -5.49
N GLN A 40 -5.64 23.54 -5.07
CA GLN A 40 -5.95 23.95 -3.69
C GLN A 40 -6.48 22.80 -2.83
N LEU A 41 -6.73 21.62 -3.41
CA LEU A 41 -7.14 20.45 -2.64
C LEU A 41 -5.93 19.85 -1.92
N PRO A 42 -6.10 19.33 -0.70
CA PRO A 42 -5.03 18.63 -0.01
C PRO A 42 -4.63 17.38 -0.81
N ASP A 43 -3.33 17.08 -0.83
CA ASP A 43 -2.83 15.81 -1.37
C ASP A 43 -3.37 14.65 -0.54
N ILE A 44 -4.26 13.86 -1.14
CA ILE A 44 -4.85 12.68 -0.51
C ILE A 44 -3.92 11.48 -0.76
N PRO A 45 -3.46 10.75 0.28
CA PRO A 45 -2.73 9.51 0.10
C PRO A 45 -3.59 8.48 -0.64
N TRP A 46 -3.13 8.07 -1.83
CA TRP A 46 -3.81 7.09 -2.66
C TRP A 46 -2.80 6.13 -3.31
N GLY A 47 -3.12 4.84 -3.21
CA GLY A 47 -2.37 3.76 -3.84
C GLY A 47 -2.73 2.41 -3.23
N ALA A 48 -1.74 1.55 -3.00
CA ALA A 48 -1.96 0.13 -2.72
C ALA A 48 -1.02 -0.46 -1.66
N VAL A 49 -1.40 -1.64 -1.13
CA VAL A 49 -0.43 -2.55 -0.53
C VAL A 49 0.32 -3.22 -1.70
N TYR A 50 1.61 -2.89 -1.84
CA TYR A 50 2.41 -3.29 -2.98
C TYR A 50 3.32 -4.47 -2.65
N PHE A 51 4.46 -4.19 -2.02
CA PHE A 51 5.47 -5.20 -1.72
C PHE A 51 5.16 -6.01 -0.45
N ARG A 52 5.32 -7.32 -0.59
CA ARG A 52 5.50 -8.27 0.51
C ARG A 52 6.68 -9.16 0.12
N LYS A 53 7.54 -9.54 1.06
CA LYS A 53 8.64 -10.47 0.75
C LYS A 53 8.05 -11.72 0.09
N SER A 54 8.67 -12.12 -1.04
CA SER A 54 8.25 -13.14 -2.02
C SER A 54 7.42 -12.67 -3.23
N ASN A 55 6.87 -11.45 -3.25
CA ASN A 55 6.13 -10.94 -4.43
C ASN A 55 5.94 -9.41 -4.42
N PRO A 56 6.07 -8.72 -5.57
CA PRO A 56 6.50 -9.24 -6.87
C PRO A 56 8.02 -9.45 -6.94
N ASP A 57 8.50 -10.08 -8.01
CA ASP A 57 9.95 -10.26 -8.26
C ASP A 57 10.64 -8.94 -8.58
N TYR A 58 11.94 -8.86 -8.26
CA TYR A 58 12.75 -7.63 -8.33
C TYR A 58 12.66 -6.91 -9.68
N GLU A 59 12.64 -7.66 -10.79
CA GLU A 59 12.62 -7.11 -12.14
C GLU A 59 11.35 -6.29 -12.47
N HIS A 60 10.26 -6.51 -11.72
CA HIS A 60 9.01 -5.81 -11.94
C HIS A 60 8.91 -4.49 -11.15
N TRP A 61 9.71 -4.31 -10.10
CA TRP A 61 9.52 -3.22 -9.13
C TRP A 61 9.56 -1.83 -9.78
N GLU A 62 10.63 -1.52 -10.51
CA GLU A 62 10.77 -0.24 -11.20
C GLU A 62 9.64 0.01 -12.21
N GLY A 63 9.16 -1.04 -12.88
CA GLY A 63 8.04 -0.96 -13.81
C GLY A 63 6.73 -0.60 -13.13
N ASP A 64 6.46 -1.23 -11.99
CA ASP A 64 5.25 -1.03 -11.21
C ASP A 64 5.20 0.37 -10.58
N TYR A 65 6.32 0.87 -10.03
CA TYR A 65 6.38 2.25 -9.54
C TYR A 65 6.12 3.27 -10.66
N ARG A 66 6.75 3.06 -11.82
CA ARG A 66 6.52 3.93 -12.99
C ARG A 66 5.06 3.88 -13.45
N GLN A 67 4.42 2.72 -13.39
CA GLN A 67 3.01 2.59 -13.76
C GLN A 67 2.10 3.26 -12.74
N ALA A 68 2.36 3.07 -11.45
CA ALA A 68 1.58 3.67 -10.37
C ALA A 68 1.60 5.21 -10.42
N VAL A 69 2.75 5.82 -10.72
CA VAL A 69 2.83 7.28 -10.95
C VAL A 69 1.97 7.72 -12.14
N LYS A 70 1.98 6.97 -13.25
CA LYS A 70 1.12 7.28 -14.41
C LYS A 70 -0.36 7.17 -14.08
N ASP A 71 -0.72 6.24 -13.21
CA ASP A 71 -2.09 6.04 -12.76
C ASP A 71 -2.51 7.10 -11.73
N GLY A 72 -1.56 7.90 -11.22
CA GLY A 72 -1.76 9.00 -10.27
C GLY A 72 -1.56 8.61 -8.80
N MET A 73 -1.05 7.41 -8.53
CA MET A 73 -0.79 6.96 -7.17
C MET A 73 0.41 7.71 -6.58
N ASN A 74 0.33 8.03 -5.30
CA ASN A 74 1.37 8.75 -4.57
C ASN A 74 1.85 8.02 -3.31
N THR A 75 1.23 6.88 -2.97
CA THR A 75 1.52 6.17 -1.72
C THR A 75 1.48 4.66 -1.91
N PHE A 76 2.51 3.96 -1.42
CA PHE A 76 2.48 2.50 -1.29
C PHE A 76 2.67 2.08 0.16
N ARG A 77 1.93 1.04 0.56
CA ARG A 77 2.19 0.32 1.80
C ARG A 77 2.95 -0.96 1.51
N HIS A 78 3.96 -1.28 2.32
CA HIS A 78 4.70 -2.54 2.21
C HIS A 78 4.60 -3.33 3.51
N TRP A 79 4.61 -4.66 3.42
CA TRP A 79 4.63 -5.52 4.59
C TRP A 79 6.07 -5.75 5.08
N PHE A 80 6.38 -5.16 6.23
CA PHE A 80 7.63 -5.34 6.95
C PHE A 80 7.52 -6.57 7.84
N MET A 81 7.80 -7.73 7.23
CA MET A 81 7.58 -9.04 7.84
C MET A 81 8.77 -9.40 8.70
N TRP A 82 8.57 -9.47 10.02
CA TRP A 82 9.65 -9.65 10.98
C TRP A 82 10.53 -10.87 10.66
N SER A 83 9.94 -12.01 10.31
CA SER A 83 10.67 -13.23 9.97
C SER A 83 11.47 -13.17 8.67
N ALA A 84 11.09 -12.29 7.74
CA ALA A 84 11.84 -12.05 6.51
C ALA A 84 13.02 -11.10 6.75
N ILE A 85 12.91 -10.21 7.74
CA ILE A 85 13.89 -9.16 7.99
C ILE A 85 14.92 -9.62 9.02
N GLU A 86 14.50 -10.05 10.22
CA GLU A 86 15.42 -10.49 11.26
C GLU A 86 15.75 -11.98 11.07
N VAL A 87 16.67 -12.29 10.15
CA VAL A 87 17.03 -13.66 9.76
C VAL A 87 17.70 -14.46 10.89
N ALA A 88 18.32 -13.77 11.86
CA ALA A 88 18.88 -14.32 13.09
C ALA A 88 18.88 -13.23 14.19
N PRO A 89 19.02 -13.55 15.49
CA PRO A 89 18.97 -12.55 16.55
C PRO A 89 19.93 -11.38 16.30
N GLY A 90 19.39 -10.17 16.15
CA GLY A 90 20.12 -8.93 15.86
C GLY A 90 20.74 -8.84 14.46
N LYS A 91 20.48 -9.81 13.57
CA LYS A 91 20.94 -9.82 12.18
C LYS A 91 19.76 -9.55 11.27
N TYR A 92 19.80 -8.40 10.61
CA TYR A 92 18.72 -7.93 9.77
C TYR A 92 19.13 -7.93 8.29
N ASP A 93 18.26 -8.45 7.43
CA ASP A 93 18.31 -8.29 5.98
C ASP A 93 17.27 -7.24 5.57
N TRP A 94 17.77 -6.05 5.23
CA TRP A 94 16.96 -4.92 4.79
C TRP A 94 16.95 -4.73 3.28
N ALA A 95 17.66 -5.56 2.50
CA ALA A 95 18.02 -5.25 1.12
C ALA A 95 16.81 -4.93 0.23
N ASP A 96 15.76 -5.76 0.28
CA ASP A 96 14.55 -5.53 -0.50
C ASP A 96 13.83 -4.25 -0.05
N TYR A 97 13.75 -4.02 1.26
CA TYR A 97 13.05 -2.88 1.85
C TYR A 97 13.76 -1.56 1.55
N ASP A 98 15.09 -1.57 1.57
CA ASP A 98 15.91 -0.44 1.14
C ASP A 98 15.63 -0.11 -0.33
N ALA A 99 15.63 -1.12 -1.20
CA ALA A 99 15.32 -0.93 -2.62
C ALA A 99 13.90 -0.38 -2.85
N GLN A 100 12.89 -0.83 -2.09
CA GLN A 100 11.54 -0.25 -2.16
C GLN A 100 11.52 1.23 -1.74
N PHE A 101 12.26 1.60 -0.70
CA PHE A 101 12.37 2.98 -0.23
C PHE A 101 13.10 3.89 -1.23
N GLU A 102 14.14 3.38 -1.90
CA GLU A 102 14.84 4.08 -2.98
C GLU A 102 13.94 4.29 -4.20
N LEU A 103 13.15 3.28 -4.58
CA LEU A 103 12.17 3.40 -5.65
C LEU A 103 11.08 4.43 -5.31
N ALA A 104 10.58 4.41 -4.08
CA ALA A 104 9.65 5.41 -3.57
C ALA A 104 10.22 6.83 -3.70
N ALA A 105 11.43 7.06 -3.19
CA ALA A 105 12.09 8.36 -3.28
C ALA A 105 12.31 8.81 -4.74
N LYS A 106 12.74 7.89 -5.62
CA LYS A 106 13.00 8.17 -7.03
C LYS A 106 11.75 8.57 -7.81
N HIS A 107 10.62 7.92 -7.55
CA HIS A 107 9.37 8.12 -8.30
C HIS A 107 8.39 9.09 -7.64
N GLY A 108 8.74 9.66 -6.48
CA GLY A 108 7.86 10.57 -5.76
C GLY A 108 6.69 9.87 -5.08
N ILE A 109 6.80 8.57 -4.82
CA ILE A 109 5.83 7.79 -4.04
C ILE A 109 6.29 7.76 -2.57
N LYS A 110 5.35 7.88 -1.63
CA LYS A 110 5.60 7.72 -0.21
C LYS A 110 5.35 6.29 0.25
N THR A 111 6.24 5.76 1.08
CA THR A 111 6.12 4.44 1.68
C THR A 111 5.46 4.53 3.06
N VAL A 112 4.40 3.74 3.23
CA VAL A 112 3.80 3.42 4.53
C VAL A 112 4.34 2.07 4.99
N ILE A 113 4.95 2.05 6.16
CA ILE A 113 5.46 0.82 6.76
C ILE A 113 4.27 0.05 7.36
N GLY A 114 3.92 -1.08 6.75
CA GLY A 114 3.02 -2.04 7.36
C GLY A 114 3.83 -3.05 8.16
N GLU A 115 4.12 -2.72 9.41
CA GLU A 115 4.81 -3.62 10.33
C GLU A 115 3.98 -4.90 10.57
N MET A 116 4.66 -6.06 10.66
CA MET A 116 4.04 -7.37 10.85
C MET A 116 4.76 -8.21 11.94
N LEU A 117 4.60 -7.84 13.22
CA LEU A 117 5.14 -8.61 14.36
C LEU A 117 4.53 -10.01 14.44
N GLY A 118 3.31 -10.17 13.90
CA GLY A 118 2.61 -11.44 13.78
C GLY A 118 3.35 -12.47 12.92
N THR A 119 4.43 -12.10 12.22
CA THR A 119 5.31 -13.04 11.52
C THR A 119 6.63 -13.20 12.25
N ALA A 120 6.61 -13.75 13.47
CA ALA A 120 7.84 -13.91 14.26
C ALA A 120 8.82 -14.88 13.57
N PRO A 121 10.14 -14.63 13.60
CA PRO A 121 11.13 -15.50 12.97
C PRO A 121 11.20 -16.88 13.64
N LEU A 122 11.49 -17.91 12.85
CA LEU A 122 11.55 -19.29 13.34
C LEU A 122 12.60 -19.50 14.45
N TRP A 123 13.68 -18.71 14.45
CA TRP A 123 14.66 -18.76 15.54
C TRP A 123 14.06 -18.29 16.87
N ALA A 124 13.08 -17.38 16.87
CA ALA A 124 12.42 -16.92 18.07
C ALA A 124 11.54 -18.02 18.67
N PHE A 125 10.81 -18.77 17.82
CA PHE A 125 10.04 -19.94 18.25
C PHE A 125 10.89 -21.05 18.87
N ARG A 126 12.15 -21.20 18.42
CA ARG A 126 13.10 -22.15 19.03
C ARG A 126 13.66 -21.63 20.35
N LYS A 127 13.87 -20.32 20.47
CA LYS A 127 14.41 -19.67 21.66
C LYS A 127 13.39 -19.58 22.79
N TRP A 128 12.13 -19.27 22.46
CA TRP A 128 11.02 -19.07 23.39
C TRP A 128 9.83 -19.97 23.06
N PRO A 129 9.98 -21.30 23.16
CA PRO A 129 8.89 -22.23 22.84
C PRO A 129 7.69 -22.09 23.78
N HIS A 130 7.90 -21.57 25.00
CA HIS A 130 6.86 -21.31 26.00
C HIS A 130 6.02 -20.06 25.68
N ALA A 131 6.51 -19.15 24.84
CA ALA A 131 5.83 -17.89 24.52
C ALA A 131 4.91 -18.00 23.30
N ARG A 132 4.46 -19.21 22.93
CA ARG A 132 3.52 -19.37 21.83
C ARG A 132 2.15 -18.83 22.24
N VAL A 133 1.46 -18.23 21.27
CA VAL A 133 0.04 -17.93 21.43
C VAL A 133 -0.72 -19.25 21.57
N ALA A 134 -1.67 -19.30 22.50
CA ALA A 134 -2.55 -20.44 22.69
C ALA A 134 -4.02 -20.02 22.49
N SER A 135 -4.83 -20.97 22.01
CA SER A 135 -6.29 -20.85 22.00
C SER A 135 -6.85 -20.84 23.43
N SER A 136 -8.14 -20.51 23.57
CA SER A 136 -8.83 -20.52 24.87
C SER A 136 -8.89 -21.88 25.55
N ASP A 137 -8.56 -22.96 24.85
CA ASP A 137 -8.49 -24.34 25.34
C ASP A 137 -7.03 -24.81 25.59
N ASP A 138 -6.10 -23.86 25.70
CA ASP A 138 -4.66 -24.06 25.86
C ASP A 138 -3.95 -24.74 24.68
N THR A 139 -4.62 -24.93 23.54
CA THR A 139 -3.96 -25.46 22.33
C THR A 139 -2.92 -24.48 21.80
N PRO A 140 -1.63 -24.85 21.70
CA PRO A 140 -0.60 -23.94 21.22
C PRO A 140 -0.64 -23.78 19.69
N HIS A 141 -0.48 -22.56 19.21
CA HIS A 141 -0.32 -22.27 17.79
C HIS A 141 1.11 -22.51 17.33
N TYR A 142 1.25 -23.21 16.21
CA TYR A 142 2.54 -23.43 15.55
C TYR A 142 2.74 -22.43 14.40
N PRO A 143 4.00 -22.00 14.15
CA PRO A 143 4.28 -21.07 13.07
C PRO A 143 3.94 -21.69 11.72
N HIS A 144 3.19 -20.96 10.91
CA HIS A 144 2.87 -21.32 9.53
C HIS A 144 2.90 -20.08 8.63
N TYR A 145 2.80 -20.29 7.33
CA TYR A 145 2.57 -19.23 6.35
C TYR A 145 1.06 -18.99 6.19
N THR A 146 0.66 -17.82 5.68
CA THR A 146 -0.75 -17.52 5.40
C THR A 146 -0.99 -17.47 3.89
N PRO A 147 -2.23 -17.63 3.40
CA PRO A 147 -2.50 -17.49 1.96
C PRO A 147 -2.09 -16.12 1.39
N ALA A 148 -1.98 -15.10 2.23
CA ALA A 148 -1.59 -13.76 1.83
C ALA A 148 -0.06 -13.55 1.74
N SER A 149 0.77 -14.47 2.26
CA SER A 149 2.23 -14.36 2.18
C SER A 149 2.94 -15.73 2.32
N ALA A 150 3.96 -15.95 1.48
CA ALA A 150 4.81 -17.13 1.57
C ALA A 150 5.83 -17.08 2.72
N VAL A 151 5.81 -16.01 3.52
CA VAL A 151 6.65 -15.86 4.70
C VAL A 151 5.95 -16.47 5.92
N GLY A 152 6.63 -17.40 6.57
CA GLY A 152 6.14 -18.06 7.78
C GLY A 152 6.29 -17.23 9.06
N GLY A 153 5.72 -17.73 10.14
CA GLY A 153 5.84 -17.13 11.47
C GLY A 153 4.50 -16.71 12.07
N TRP A 154 3.40 -16.82 11.33
CA TRP A 154 2.06 -16.55 11.81
C TRP A 154 1.60 -17.59 12.84
N PRO A 155 0.89 -17.21 13.93
CA PRO A 155 0.43 -15.86 14.31
C PRO A 155 1.44 -15.05 15.16
N GLY A 156 2.70 -15.47 15.20
CA GLY A 156 3.74 -14.86 16.02
C GLY A 156 3.89 -15.54 17.39
N LEU A 157 4.59 -14.86 18.29
CA LEU A 157 4.71 -15.21 19.70
C LEU A 157 3.88 -14.23 20.54
N CYS A 158 3.51 -14.66 21.74
CA CYS A 158 2.75 -13.86 22.70
C CYS A 158 3.58 -12.65 23.16
N LEU A 159 3.05 -11.44 22.95
CA LEU A 159 3.70 -10.18 23.36
C LEU A 159 3.52 -9.85 24.85
N ASP A 160 2.76 -10.66 25.59
CA ASP A 160 2.69 -10.57 27.06
C ASP A 160 3.92 -11.21 27.73
N ASN A 161 4.71 -12.00 26.98
CA ASN A 161 6.00 -12.49 27.45
C ASN A 161 7.08 -11.40 27.30
N ASP A 162 7.73 -11.05 28.41
CA ASP A 162 8.71 -9.95 28.45
C ASP A 162 9.88 -10.16 27.48
N GLU A 163 10.41 -11.38 27.33
CA GLU A 163 11.54 -11.61 26.43
C GLU A 163 11.17 -11.45 24.95
N VAL A 164 9.95 -11.86 24.57
CA VAL A 164 9.42 -11.67 23.23
C VAL A 164 9.12 -10.19 22.99
N LYS A 165 8.52 -9.50 23.96
CA LYS A 165 8.23 -8.07 23.88
C LYS A 165 9.49 -7.23 23.71
N ASP A 166 10.52 -7.48 24.52
CA ASP A 166 11.82 -6.82 24.42
C ASP A 166 12.47 -7.03 23.04
N GLN A 167 12.31 -8.22 22.47
CA GLN A 167 12.86 -8.52 21.17
C GLN A 167 12.07 -7.84 20.04
N ALA A 168 10.74 -7.84 20.13
CA ALA A 168 9.88 -7.09 19.21
C ALA A 168 10.25 -5.60 19.25
N GLU A 169 10.40 -5.03 20.43
CA GLU A 169 10.82 -3.63 20.61
C GLU A 169 12.16 -3.35 19.90
N LYS A 170 13.16 -4.22 20.05
CA LYS A 170 14.45 -4.06 19.35
C LYS A 170 14.29 -4.05 17.83
N PHE A 171 13.46 -4.93 17.29
CA PHE A 171 13.15 -4.95 15.86
C PHE A 171 12.47 -3.65 15.41
N LEU A 172 11.44 -3.19 16.13
CA LEU A 172 10.74 -1.94 15.84
C LEU A 172 11.69 -0.73 15.88
N ILE A 173 12.53 -0.64 16.92
CA ILE A 173 13.53 0.42 17.05
C ILE A 173 14.54 0.38 15.90
N ALA A 174 15.02 -0.81 15.51
CA ALA A 174 15.95 -0.95 14.39
C ALA A 174 15.34 -0.44 13.07
N MET A 175 14.09 -0.81 12.80
CA MET A 175 13.35 -0.37 11.62
C MET A 175 13.12 1.15 11.62
N VAL A 176 12.62 1.71 12.72
CA VAL A 176 12.35 3.16 12.82
C VAL A 176 13.64 3.96 12.68
N ARG A 177 14.72 3.56 13.36
CA ARG A 177 16.03 4.23 13.23
C ARG A 177 16.55 4.20 11.80
N ARG A 178 16.24 3.16 11.04
CA ARG A 178 16.68 3.01 9.65
C ARG A 178 15.93 3.95 8.69
N TYR A 179 14.61 4.07 8.83
CA TYR A 179 13.77 4.71 7.81
C TYR A 179 13.18 6.08 8.18
N LYS A 180 13.23 6.51 9.46
CA LYS A 180 12.55 7.74 9.91
C LYS A 180 12.91 9.01 9.13
N ASP A 181 14.16 9.11 8.64
CA ASP A 181 14.67 10.29 7.91
C ASP A 181 14.75 10.04 6.39
N HIS A 182 14.29 8.88 5.90
CA HIS A 182 14.41 8.53 4.50
C HIS A 182 13.46 9.39 3.63
N PRO A 183 13.88 9.92 2.47
CA PRO A 183 13.02 10.76 1.62
C PRO A 183 11.73 10.05 1.15
N GLY A 184 11.80 8.74 0.93
CA GLY A 184 10.65 7.87 0.64
C GLY A 184 9.70 7.63 1.81
N MET A 185 10.04 8.02 3.05
CA MET A 185 9.19 7.80 4.23
C MET A 185 7.90 8.63 4.14
N GLY A 186 6.77 7.95 4.37
CA GLY A 186 5.44 8.54 4.46
C GLY A 186 4.83 8.40 5.84
N ALA A 187 4.58 7.16 6.28
CA ALA A 187 3.98 6.88 7.58
C ALA A 187 4.40 5.51 8.13
N TYR A 188 4.07 5.29 9.41
CA TYR A 188 4.27 4.05 10.15
C TYR A 188 2.95 3.67 10.83
#